data_AF-A0A2V6CH55-F1
#
_entry.id   AF-A0A2V6CH55-F1
#
_cell.length_a   1.000
_cell.length_b   1.000
_cell.length_c   1.000
_cell.angle_alpha   90.00
_cell.angle_beta   90.00
_cell.angle_gamma   90.00
#
_symmetry.space_group_name_H-M   'P 1'
#
loop_
_entity.id
_entity.type
_entity.pdbx_description
1 polymer ?
#
loop_
_entity_poly.entity_id
_entity_poly.type
_entity_poly.pdbx_seq_one_letter_code
_entity_poly.pdbx_strand_id
1 'polypeptide(L)'
;NTFPPQPLKKWIEYWRNQVTRAWPHRAQIPIWQREFWDRQLRRSESYAEKWEYVVNNPVRHGYVPRAKDWPYQGELYVLEWHDR
;
A
#
# COMPACT_ATOMS: atom_id res chain seq x y z
N ASN A 1 -15.24 -1.51 17.91
CA ASN A 1 -14.42 -1.57 16.67
C ASN A 1 -14.95 -0.53 15.70
N THR A 2 -14.61 0.72 15.93
CA THR A 2 -15.10 1.83 15.11
C THR A 2 -13.92 2.31 14.30
N PHE A 3 -13.93 2.05 12.99
CA PHE A 3 -13.04 2.71 12.03
C PHE A 3 -13.07 4.23 12.30
N PRO A 4 -11.94 4.94 12.51
CA PRO A 4 -11.96 6.39 12.72
C PRO A 4 -11.80 7.16 11.38
N PRO A 5 -11.85 8.50 11.39
CA PRO A 5 -12.95 9.40 11.03
C PRO A 5 -13.09 9.71 9.51
N GLN A 6 -12.31 9.04 8.64
CA GLN A 6 -12.36 9.26 7.19
C GLN A 6 -12.36 7.92 6.43
N PRO A 7 -13.22 7.73 5.42
CA PRO A 7 -13.22 6.51 4.61
C PRO A 7 -11.88 6.32 3.89
N LEU A 8 -11.34 5.10 3.90
CA LEU A 8 -10.13 4.72 3.13
C LEU A 8 -10.17 5.21 1.68
N LYS A 9 -11.37 5.20 1.09
CA LYS A 9 -11.64 5.77 -0.24
C LYS A 9 -11.18 7.22 -0.39
N LYS A 10 -11.46 8.10 0.59
CA LYS A 10 -11.04 9.51 0.54
C LYS A 10 -9.51 9.66 0.58
N TRP A 11 -8.84 8.79 1.35
CA TRP A 11 -7.38 8.77 1.41
C TRP A 11 -6.77 8.35 0.07
N ILE A 12 -7.31 7.31 -0.55
CA ILE A 12 -6.87 6.82 -1.86
C ILE A 12 -7.14 7.87 -2.95
N GLU A 13 -8.31 8.51 -2.93
CA GLU A 13 -8.66 9.60 -3.85
C GLU A 13 -7.67 10.76 -3.73
N TYR A 14 -7.30 11.16 -2.51
CA TYR A 14 -6.31 12.21 -2.26
C TYR A 14 -4.98 11.89 -2.95
N TRP A 15 -4.39 10.72 -2.68
CA TRP A 15 -3.08 10.36 -3.25
C TRP A 15 -3.12 10.16 -4.77
N ARG A 16 -4.16 9.49 -5.31
CA ARG A 16 -4.34 9.35 -6.75
C ARG A 16 -4.43 10.70 -7.45
N ASN A 17 -5.12 11.67 -6.84
CA ASN A 17 -5.22 13.03 -7.38
C ASN A 17 -3.87 13.75 -7.35
N GLN A 18 -3.11 13.66 -6.27
CA GLN A 18 -1.78 14.30 -6.19
C GLN A 18 -0.84 13.76 -7.27
N VAL A 19 -0.75 12.43 -7.41
CA VAL A 19 0.10 11.80 -8.43
C VAL A 19 -0.39 12.13 -9.85
N THR A 20 -1.70 12.10 -10.09
CA THR A 20 -2.26 12.45 -11.42
C THR A 20 -1.93 13.90 -11.80
N ARG A 21 -1.94 14.84 -10.85
CA ARG A 21 -1.58 16.24 -11.09
C ARG A 21 -0.09 16.41 -11.38
N ALA A 22 0.76 15.60 -10.74
CA ALA A 22 2.20 15.59 -10.95
C ALA A 22 2.65 14.76 -12.16
N TRP A 23 1.74 14.02 -12.81
CA TRP A 23 2.11 13.11 -13.89
C TRP A 23 2.56 13.86 -15.15
N PRO A 24 3.79 13.63 -15.65
CA PRO A 24 4.35 14.41 -16.75
C PRO A 24 3.72 14.08 -18.11
N HIS A 25 3.17 12.86 -18.28
CA HIS A 25 2.66 12.38 -19.57
C HIS A 25 1.13 12.42 -19.62
N ARG A 26 0.56 13.60 -19.88
CA ARG A 26 -0.90 13.83 -19.83
C ARG A 26 -1.72 12.94 -20.77
N ALA A 27 -1.13 12.50 -21.89
CA ALA A 27 -1.77 11.58 -22.84
C ALA A 27 -2.01 10.16 -22.27
N GLN A 28 -1.36 9.78 -21.16
CA GLN A 28 -1.52 8.46 -20.53
C GLN A 28 -2.64 8.44 -19.47
N ILE A 29 -3.30 9.58 -19.22
CA ILE A 29 -4.42 9.65 -18.28
C ILE A 29 -5.64 8.97 -18.91
N PRO A 30 -6.37 8.09 -18.18
CA PRO A 30 -6.18 7.75 -16.77
C PRO A 30 -5.10 6.70 -16.51
N ILE A 31 -4.25 6.95 -15.50
CA ILE A 31 -3.14 6.05 -15.10
C ILE A 31 -3.52 5.06 -13.99
N TRP A 32 -4.74 5.17 -13.44
CA TRP A 32 -5.21 4.36 -12.31
C TRP A 32 -6.33 3.41 -12.73
N GLN A 33 -6.31 2.19 -12.18
CA GLN A 33 -7.49 1.31 -12.21
C GLN A 33 -8.64 1.92 -11.39
N ARG A 34 -9.89 1.68 -11.81
CA ARG A 34 -11.07 2.34 -11.23
C ARG A 34 -11.22 2.05 -9.73
N GLU A 35 -11.09 0.79 -9.34
CA GLU A 35 -11.25 0.34 -7.96
C GLU A 35 -9.89 0.21 -7.24
N PHE A 36 -9.94 -0.09 -5.95
CA PHE A 36 -8.80 -0.52 -5.16
C PHE A 36 -9.16 -1.79 -4.39
N TRP A 37 -8.13 -2.53 -3.98
CA TRP A 37 -8.30 -3.70 -3.14
C TRP A 37 -7.95 -3.33 -1.70
N ASP A 38 -8.89 -3.52 -0.78
CA ASP A 38 -8.63 -3.44 0.66
C ASP A 38 -8.99 -4.76 1.35
N ARG A 39 -8.16 -5.15 2.32
CA ARG A 39 -8.41 -6.30 3.18
C ARG A 39 -8.13 -5.93 4.62
N GLN A 40 -9.17 -5.99 5.44
CA GLN A 40 -9.05 -5.78 6.86
C GLN A 40 -8.30 -6.96 7.50
N LEU A 41 -7.25 -6.65 8.27
CA LEU A 41 -6.57 -7.64 9.10
C LEU A 41 -7.49 -8.06 10.24
N ARG A 42 -7.73 -9.37 10.37
CA ARG A 42 -8.53 -9.97 11.44
C ARG A 42 -7.59 -10.64 12.44
N ARG A 43 -8.08 -10.81 13.69
CA ARG A 43 -7.36 -11.22 14.92
C ARG A 43 -6.33 -12.38 14.83
N SER A 44 -6.29 -13.16 13.75
CA SER A 44 -5.39 -14.31 13.59
C SER A 44 -4.33 -14.14 12.49
N GLU A 45 -4.45 -13.14 11.60
CA GLU A 45 -3.39 -12.80 10.65
C GLU A 45 -2.43 -11.86 11.37
N SER A 46 -1.18 -12.27 11.58
CA SER A 46 -0.23 -11.38 12.25
C SER A 46 0.13 -10.24 11.30
N TYR A 47 0.23 -9.03 11.85
CA TYR A 47 0.72 -7.88 11.09
C TYR A 47 2.07 -8.19 10.42
N ALA A 48 2.93 -8.94 11.11
CA ALA A 48 4.23 -9.39 10.62
C ALA A 48 4.14 -10.23 9.33
N GLU A 49 3.21 -11.21 9.25
CA GLU A 49 3.00 -12.01 8.04
C GLU A 49 2.61 -11.16 6.83
N LYS A 50 1.79 -10.13 7.06
CA LYS A 50 1.34 -9.22 6.00
C LYS A 50 2.45 -8.28 5.57
N TRP A 51 3.23 -7.79 6.52
CA TRP A 51 4.42 -7.01 6.23
C TRP A 51 5.40 -7.82 5.37
N GLU A 52 5.66 -9.07 5.73
CA GLU A 52 6.52 -9.96 4.96
C GLU A 52 5.99 -10.19 3.54
N TYR A 53 4.68 -10.31 3.37
CA TYR A 53 4.06 -10.39 2.04
C TYR A 53 4.38 -9.14 1.19
N VAL A 54 4.21 -7.94 1.76
CA VAL A 54 4.42 -6.66 1.05
C VAL A 54 5.89 -6.50 0.67
N VAL A 55 6.80 -6.72 1.63
CA VAL A 55 8.26 -6.57 1.44
C VAL A 55 8.79 -7.55 0.39
N ASN A 56 8.25 -8.77 0.32
CA ASN A 56 8.68 -9.77 -0.67
C ASN A 56 7.97 -9.65 -2.03
N ASN A 57 6.98 -8.78 -2.20
CA ASN A 57 6.25 -8.65 -3.46
C ASN A 57 7.16 -8.31 -4.67
N PRO A 58 8.15 -7.40 -4.55
CA PRO A 58 9.08 -7.13 -5.64
C PRO A 58 9.91 -8.36 -6.06
N VAL A 59 10.27 -9.24 -5.13
CA VAL A 59 11.00 -10.48 -5.40
C VAL A 59 10.10 -11.48 -6.13
N ARG A 60 8.86 -11.66 -5.65
CA ARG A 60 7.89 -12.57 -6.28
C ARG A 60 7.55 -12.19 -7.73
N HIS A 61 7.54 -10.90 -8.03
CA HIS A 61 7.34 -10.38 -9.38
C HIS A 61 8.63 -10.26 -10.21
N GLY A 62 9.79 -10.64 -9.67
CA GLY A 62 11.07 -10.66 -10.39
C GLY A 62 11.70 -9.28 -10.61
N TYR A 63 11.26 -8.25 -9.89
CA TYR A 63 11.82 -6.89 -10.04
C TYR A 63 13.20 -6.74 -9.41
N VAL A 64 13.47 -7.46 -8.31
CA VAL A 64 14.76 -7.46 -7.60
C VAL A 64 15.08 -8.85 -7.03
N PRO A 65 16.37 -9.21 -6.87
CA PRO A 65 16.77 -10.51 -6.34
C PRO A 65 16.57 -10.63 -4.82
N ARG A 66 16.58 -9.52 -4.07
CA ARG A 66 16.34 -9.48 -2.63
C ARG A 66 15.43 -8.31 -2.29
N ALA A 67 14.55 -8.50 -1.30
CA ALA A 67 13.58 -7.48 -0.92
C ALA A 67 14.22 -6.13 -0.54
N LYS A 68 15.35 -6.15 0.16
CA LYS A 68 16.12 -4.95 0.55
C LYS A 68 16.67 -4.14 -0.63
N ASP A 69 16.77 -4.75 -1.81
CA ASP A 69 17.28 -4.09 -3.00
C ASP A 69 16.19 -3.25 -3.70
N TRP A 70 14.93 -3.33 -3.25
CA TRP A 70 13.84 -2.52 -3.80
C TRP A 70 13.93 -1.07 -3.30
N PRO A 71 14.13 -0.05 -4.17
CA PRO A 71 14.33 1.32 -3.72
C PRO A 71 13.03 2.03 -3.30
N TYR A 72 11.87 1.49 -3.68
CA TYR A 72 10.55 2.09 -3.44
C TYR A 72 9.80 1.40 -2.30
N GLN A 73 10.50 1.11 -1.19
CA GLN A 73 9.92 0.55 0.03
C GLN A 73 10.02 1.54 1.20
N GLY A 74 9.17 1.36 2.22
CA GLY A 74 9.20 2.15 3.44
C GLY A 74 7.89 2.06 4.22
N GLU A 75 7.85 2.71 5.39
CA GLU A 75 6.67 2.86 6.23
C GLU A 75 6.55 4.32 6.70
N LEU A 76 5.31 4.78 6.90
CA LEU A 76 5.06 6.13 7.46
C LEU A 76 5.12 6.13 8.99
N TYR A 77 4.63 5.04 9.60
CA TYR A 77 4.60 4.85 11.03
C TYR A 77 4.91 3.39 11.33
N VAL A 78 5.77 3.16 12.32
CA VAL A 78 5.94 1.83 12.91
C VAL A 78 4.65 1.49 13.64
N LEU A 79 4.00 0.39 13.23
CA LEU A 79 2.78 -0.08 13.87
C LEU A 79 3.16 -1.14 14.92
N GLU A 80 3.19 -0.75 16.18
CA GLU A 80 3.36 -1.69 17.29
C GLU A 80 2.06 -2.47 17.51
N TRP A 81 1.97 -3.65 16.91
CA TRP A 81 0.86 -4.56 17.14
C TRP A 81 1.20 -5.52 18.28
N HIS A 82 0.51 -5.38 19.41
CA HIS A 82 0.62 -6.34 20.51
C HIS A 82 -0.32 -7.52 20.23
N ASP A 83 0.24 -8.67 19.86
CA ASP A 83 -0.48 -9.94 19.91
C ASP A 83 -0.85 -10.19 21.39
N ARG A 84 -2.16 -10.20 21.68
CA ARG A 84 -2.68 -10.60 22.99
C ARG A 84 -3.01 -12.08 22.99
#